data_AF-A0A950FQ98-F1
#
_entry.id   AF-A0A950FQ98-F1
#
_cell.length_a   1.000
_cell.length_b   1.000
_cell.length_c   1.000
_cell.angle_alpha   90.00
_cell.angle_beta   90.00
_cell.angle_gamma   90.00
#
_symmetry.space_group_name_H-M   'P 1'
#
loop_
_entity.id
_entity.type
_entity.pdbx_description
1 polymer ?
#
loop_
_entity_poly.entity_id
_entity_poly.type
_entity_poly.pdbx_seq_one_letter_code
_entity_poly.pdbx_strand_id
1 'polypeptide(L)'
;MKRLIVCASLVAAATTAAVSATAPPKRAPHAAPAHPAANGKHVARAAVRKCKVAPADEYFGKLKMSILGIRNTIKDQGIKVDIDPAKADSTLNAIALTEDAMHDWQRKYPCDGWIPGTIYALEHFYGKIHTVDGVKHVHATFAWLRHDFPRNRMVAVAKREDGEASVSTGPAMASIPGSAEAASAASTTTAVPAGGSAQQPQILPGGGVAATPVPGTAPSSVINAQTASPTPAPHH
;
A
#
# COMPACT_ATOMS: atom_id res chain seq x y z
N MET A 1 -29.78 17.66 11.68
CA MET A 1 -28.96 18.33 12.72
C MET A 1 -27.76 18.97 12.03
N LYS A 2 -27.67 20.31 12.01
CA LYS A 2 -26.62 21.09 11.33
C LYS A 2 -25.36 21.11 12.22
N ARG A 3 -24.23 20.59 11.73
CA ARG A 3 -22.94 20.69 12.44
C ARG A 3 -22.12 21.83 11.84
N LEU A 4 -21.89 22.86 12.66
CA LEU A 4 -21.02 24.00 12.41
C LEU A 4 -19.56 23.52 12.30
N ILE A 5 -18.92 23.82 11.17
CA ILE A 5 -17.50 23.62 10.93
C ILE A 5 -16.78 24.90 11.38
N VAL A 6 -16.01 24.81 12.46
CA VAL A 6 -15.10 25.88 12.90
C VAL A 6 -13.75 25.64 12.24
N CYS A 7 -13.41 26.47 11.26
CA CYS A 7 -12.07 26.52 10.65
C CYS A 7 -11.11 27.24 11.61
N ALA A 8 -10.26 26.49 12.31
CA ALA A 8 -9.12 27.04 13.02
C ALA A 8 -7.88 26.94 12.11
N SER A 9 -7.53 28.04 11.45
CA SER A 9 -6.28 28.18 10.70
C SER A 9 -5.14 28.40 11.70
N LEU A 10 -4.29 27.39 11.90
CA LEU A 10 -3.07 27.53 12.69
C LEU A 10 -1.88 27.75 11.75
N VAL A 11 -1.36 28.98 11.74
CA VAL A 11 -0.10 29.35 11.08
C VAL A 11 1.04 29.01 12.04
N ALA A 12 1.88 28.03 11.69
CA ALA A 12 3.09 27.71 12.44
C ALA A 12 4.31 28.38 11.79
N ALA A 13 4.94 29.29 12.53
CA ALA A 13 6.21 29.93 12.16
C ALA A 13 7.37 28.93 12.31
N ALA A 14 8.18 28.79 11.26
CA ALA A 14 9.38 27.96 11.26
C ALA A 14 10.56 28.71 11.90
N THR A 15 10.99 28.28 13.09
CA THR A 15 12.27 28.68 13.68
C THR A 15 13.38 27.73 13.23
N THR A 16 14.32 28.23 12.42
CA THR A 16 15.56 27.54 12.08
C THR A 16 16.54 27.62 13.25
N ALA A 17 16.79 26.50 13.93
CA ALA A 17 17.88 26.36 14.88
C ALA A 17 19.11 25.78 14.14
N ALA A 18 20.17 26.58 14.04
CA ALA A 18 21.48 26.14 13.58
C ALA A 18 22.16 25.33 14.70
N VAL A 19 22.55 24.09 14.42
CA VAL A 19 23.30 23.24 15.35
C VAL A 19 24.78 23.28 14.95
N SER A 20 25.61 23.84 15.81
CA SER A 20 27.06 23.84 15.71
C SER A 20 27.62 22.41 15.82
N ALA A 21 28.50 22.05 14.88
CA ALA A 21 29.21 20.78 14.86
C ALA A 21 30.38 20.81 15.86
N THR A 22 30.29 20.02 16.93
CA THR A 22 31.40 19.73 17.84
C THR A 22 32.15 18.50 17.35
N ALA A 23 33.46 18.65 17.08
CA ALA A 23 34.34 17.57 16.65
C ALA A 23 34.61 16.56 17.80
N PRO A 24 34.71 15.25 17.51
CA PRO A 24 35.05 14.24 18.52
C PRO A 24 36.57 14.19 18.83
N PRO A 25 36.97 13.88 20.07
CA PRO A 25 38.37 13.78 20.47
C PRO A 25 39.06 12.50 19.96
N LYS A 26 40.34 12.66 19.63
CA LYS A 26 41.32 11.66 19.18
C LYS A 26 41.57 10.61 20.28
N ARG A 27 41.13 9.36 20.05
CA ARG A 27 41.32 8.24 20.99
C ARG A 27 42.69 7.57 20.76
N ALA A 28 43.43 7.37 21.85
CA ALA A 28 44.74 6.71 21.89
C ALA A 28 44.64 5.19 21.58
N PRO A 29 45.75 4.55 21.12
CA PRO A 29 45.77 3.14 20.75
C PRO A 29 45.90 2.26 22.00
N HIS A 30 44.89 1.43 22.28
CA HIS A 30 45.00 0.32 23.23
C HIS A 30 45.42 -0.96 22.52
N ALA A 31 46.42 -1.61 23.12
CA ALA A 31 47.06 -2.84 22.70
C ALA A 31 46.06 -3.99 22.55
N ALA A 32 46.27 -4.78 21.50
CA ALA A 32 45.44 -5.91 21.12
C ALA A 32 45.65 -7.12 22.03
N PRO A 33 44.58 -7.78 22.52
CA PRO A 33 44.67 -9.17 22.94
C PRO A 33 44.64 -10.10 21.73
N ALA A 34 45.56 -11.07 21.72
CA ALA A 34 45.66 -12.13 20.74
C ALA A 34 44.43 -13.05 20.80
N HIS A 35 43.68 -13.14 19.71
CA HIS A 35 42.58 -14.10 19.56
C HIS A 35 43.10 -15.40 18.91
N PRO A 36 42.64 -16.57 19.39
CA PRO A 36 43.00 -17.87 18.85
C PRO A 36 42.40 -18.11 17.45
N ALA A 37 43.14 -18.84 16.62
CA ALA A 37 42.82 -19.17 15.24
C ALA A 37 41.45 -19.88 15.12
N ALA A 38 40.46 -19.16 14.58
CA ALA A 38 39.15 -19.70 14.26
C ALA A 38 39.18 -20.35 12.87
N ASN A 39 38.83 -21.64 12.82
CA ASN A 39 38.62 -22.45 11.63
C ASN A 39 37.75 -21.71 10.59
N GLY A 40 38.34 -21.43 9.43
CA GLY A 40 37.71 -20.75 8.30
C GLY A 40 36.63 -21.60 7.65
N LYS A 41 35.41 -21.53 8.18
CA LYS A 41 34.21 -21.81 7.39
C LYS A 41 34.09 -20.68 6.37
N HIS A 42 34.41 -20.98 5.11
CA HIS A 42 34.15 -20.10 3.98
C HIS A 42 32.65 -19.81 3.94
N VAL A 43 32.23 -18.73 4.60
CA VAL A 43 30.89 -18.18 4.49
C VAL A 43 30.76 -17.78 3.02
N ALA A 44 30.01 -18.58 2.26
CA ALA A 44 29.76 -18.32 0.86
C ALA A 44 29.28 -16.86 0.73
N ARG A 45 30.17 -16.01 0.19
CA ARG A 45 29.89 -14.60 -0.03
C ARG A 45 28.73 -14.56 -1.01
N ALA A 46 27.51 -14.34 -0.50
CA ALA A 46 26.31 -14.27 -1.31
C ALA A 46 26.60 -13.33 -2.48
N ALA A 47 26.57 -13.87 -3.70
CA ALA A 47 26.88 -13.10 -4.89
C ALA A 47 26.02 -11.83 -4.88
N VAL A 48 26.68 -10.67 -4.92
CA VAL A 48 26.02 -9.38 -4.94
C VAL A 48 25.17 -9.33 -6.21
N ARG A 49 23.88 -9.64 -6.09
CA ARG A 49 22.94 -9.54 -7.20
C ARG A 49 22.92 -8.08 -7.61
N LYS A 50 23.22 -7.82 -8.89
CA LYS A 50 23.08 -6.47 -9.46
C LYS A 50 21.65 -6.01 -9.21
N CYS A 51 21.50 -4.94 -8.44
CA CYS A 51 20.20 -4.35 -8.15
C CYS A 51 19.59 -3.84 -9.45
N LYS A 52 18.53 -4.52 -9.91
CA LYS A 52 17.71 -4.11 -11.05
C LYS A 52 16.54 -3.30 -10.51
N VAL A 53 16.29 -2.16 -11.14
CA VAL A 53 15.08 -1.36 -10.93
C VAL A 53 14.05 -1.81 -11.94
N ALA A 54 12.79 -1.87 -11.54
CA ALA A 54 11.72 -2.30 -12.43
C ALA A 54 11.48 -1.25 -13.53
N PRO A 55 11.33 -1.65 -14.80
CA PRO A 55 10.79 -0.77 -15.84
C PRO A 55 9.37 -0.33 -15.49
N ALA A 56 9.00 0.91 -15.85
CA ALA A 56 7.68 1.46 -15.54
C ALA A 56 6.53 0.66 -16.20
N ASP A 57 6.78 0.08 -17.37
CA ASP A 57 5.80 -0.64 -18.19
C ASP A 57 5.67 -2.12 -17.85
N GLU A 58 6.35 -2.59 -16.81
CA GLU A 58 6.26 -3.97 -16.42
C GLU A 58 5.04 -4.25 -15.54
N TYR A 59 4.42 -5.40 -15.79
CA TYR A 59 3.16 -5.80 -15.17
C TYR A 59 3.35 -6.95 -14.18
N PHE A 60 2.74 -6.81 -13.00
CA PHE A 60 2.92 -7.71 -11.87
C PHE A 60 1.61 -8.35 -11.42
N GLY A 61 1.72 -9.55 -10.84
CA GLY A 61 0.60 -10.27 -10.23
C GLY A 61 -0.49 -10.71 -11.21
N LYS A 62 -1.61 -11.19 -10.67
CA LYS A 62 -2.74 -11.72 -11.46
C LYS A 62 -3.48 -10.64 -12.26
N LEU A 63 -3.56 -9.42 -11.72
CA LEU A 63 -4.23 -8.30 -12.38
C LEU A 63 -3.38 -7.59 -13.42
N LYS A 64 -2.12 -8.04 -13.65
CA LYS A 64 -1.17 -7.38 -14.55
C LYS A 64 -1.13 -5.87 -14.28
N MET A 65 -0.82 -5.51 -13.04
CA MET A 65 -0.76 -4.11 -12.64
C MET A 65 0.65 -3.56 -12.89
N SER A 66 0.73 -2.37 -13.47
CA SER A 66 1.99 -1.62 -13.53
C SER A 66 2.31 -1.03 -12.15
N ILE A 67 3.56 -0.62 -11.95
CA ILE A 67 3.99 0.01 -10.69
C ILE A 67 3.14 1.24 -10.35
N LEU A 68 2.82 2.05 -11.37
CA LEU A 68 1.94 3.21 -11.21
C LEU A 68 0.50 2.78 -10.90
N GLY A 69 0.02 1.72 -11.55
CA GLY A 69 -1.30 1.16 -11.28
C GLY A 69 -1.45 0.68 -9.84
N ILE A 70 -0.42 0.02 -9.28
CA ILE A 70 -0.39 -0.42 -7.88
C ILE A 70 -0.53 0.79 -6.94
N ARG A 71 0.32 1.80 -7.11
CA ARG A 71 0.33 2.99 -6.24
C ARG A 71 -0.96 3.80 -6.32
N ASN A 72 -1.49 4.01 -7.53
CA ASN A 72 -2.76 4.71 -7.73
C ASN A 72 -3.90 3.93 -7.09
N THR A 73 -3.94 2.61 -7.25
CA THR A 73 -4.98 1.77 -6.64
C THR A 73 -4.98 1.91 -5.12
N ILE A 74 -3.83 1.81 -4.45
CA ILE A 74 -3.73 1.98 -2.98
C ILE A 74 -4.28 3.35 -2.55
N LYS A 75 -3.87 4.42 -3.26
CA LYS A 75 -4.33 5.78 -2.98
C LYS A 75 -5.84 5.93 -3.18
N ASP A 76 -6.35 5.48 -4.32
CA ASP A 76 -7.75 5.66 -4.70
C ASP A 76 -8.68 4.85 -3.78
N GLN A 77 -8.29 3.63 -3.42
CA GLN A 77 -9.01 2.85 -2.42
C GLN A 77 -8.97 3.52 -1.05
N GLY A 78 -7.83 4.11 -0.66
CA GLY A 78 -7.74 4.89 0.58
C GLY A 78 -8.69 6.07 0.62
N ILE A 79 -8.84 6.80 -0.49
CA ILE A 79 -9.80 7.91 -0.62
C ILE A 79 -11.23 7.39 -0.56
N LYS A 80 -11.53 6.25 -1.20
CA LYS A 80 -12.87 5.65 -1.17
C LYS A 80 -13.29 5.24 0.24
N VAL A 81 -12.38 4.70 1.04
CA VAL A 81 -12.64 4.35 2.45
C VAL A 81 -12.88 5.61 3.29
N ASP A 82 -12.14 6.69 3.04
CA ASP A 82 -12.37 7.97 3.74
C ASP A 82 -13.76 8.57 3.43
N ILE A 83 -14.22 8.42 2.18
CA ILE A 83 -15.53 8.95 1.74
C ILE A 83 -16.69 8.08 2.23
N ASP A 84 -16.54 6.75 2.18
CA ASP A 84 -17.59 5.79 2.52
C ASP A 84 -17.04 4.64 3.38
N PRO A 85 -16.86 4.86 4.70
CA PRO A 85 -16.32 3.85 5.61
C PRO A 85 -17.16 2.56 5.67
N ALA A 86 -18.46 2.64 5.34
CA ALA A 86 -19.34 1.47 5.31
C ALA A 86 -18.96 0.45 4.22
N LYS A 87 -18.16 0.86 3.22
CA LYS A 87 -17.64 -0.01 2.16
C LYS A 87 -16.21 -0.50 2.40
N ALA A 88 -15.64 -0.27 3.57
CA ALA A 88 -14.26 -0.66 3.90
C ALA A 88 -14.02 -2.17 3.66
N ASP A 89 -14.94 -3.03 4.07
CA ASP A 89 -14.81 -4.49 3.90
C ASP A 89 -14.75 -4.92 2.43
N SER A 90 -15.58 -4.31 1.57
CA SER A 90 -15.53 -4.58 0.12
C SER A 90 -14.19 -4.15 -0.50
N THR A 91 -13.56 -3.15 0.10
CA THR A 91 -12.28 -2.59 -0.36
C THR A 91 -11.10 -3.50 0.03
N LEU A 92 -11.19 -4.24 1.14
CA LEU A 92 -10.18 -5.24 1.53
C LEU A 92 -9.96 -6.30 0.44
N ASN A 93 -11.05 -6.84 -0.11
CA ASN A 93 -10.95 -7.85 -1.17
C ASN A 93 -10.35 -7.27 -2.46
N ALA A 94 -10.64 -6.01 -2.78
CA ALA A 94 -10.09 -5.35 -3.95
C ALA A 94 -8.58 -5.11 -3.81
N ILE A 95 -8.11 -4.71 -2.62
CA ILE A 95 -6.69 -4.43 -2.39
C ILE A 95 -5.83 -5.70 -2.31
N ALA A 96 -6.41 -6.84 -1.93
CA ALA A 96 -5.67 -8.10 -1.80
C ALA A 96 -4.98 -8.51 -3.12
N LEU A 97 -5.59 -8.22 -4.28
CA LEU A 97 -4.98 -8.48 -5.59
C LEU A 97 -3.86 -7.48 -5.93
N THR A 98 -3.92 -6.27 -5.38
CA THR A 98 -2.85 -5.28 -5.47
C THR A 98 -1.66 -5.69 -4.59
N GLU A 99 -1.91 -6.26 -3.41
CA GLU A 99 -0.86 -6.83 -2.55
C GLU A 99 -0.13 -8.02 -3.22
N ASP A 100 -0.86 -8.91 -3.89
CA ASP A 100 -0.27 -9.99 -4.71
C ASP A 100 0.66 -9.43 -5.81
N ALA A 101 0.24 -8.38 -6.50
CA ALA A 101 1.07 -7.69 -7.49
C ALA A 101 2.31 -7.04 -6.85
N MET A 102 2.21 -6.50 -5.63
CA MET A 102 3.37 -5.97 -4.92
C MET A 102 4.37 -7.06 -4.51
N HIS A 103 3.91 -8.22 -4.06
CA HIS A 103 4.80 -9.34 -3.75
C HIS A 103 5.55 -9.84 -5.00
N ASP A 104 4.88 -9.89 -6.15
CA ASP A 104 5.51 -10.26 -7.42
C ASP A 104 6.53 -9.20 -7.87
N TRP A 105 6.19 -7.91 -7.75
CA TRP A 105 7.11 -6.79 -8.00
C TRP A 105 8.36 -6.89 -7.13
N GLN A 106 8.21 -7.11 -5.82
CA GLN A 106 9.34 -7.25 -4.91
C GLN A 106 10.19 -8.47 -5.20
N ARG A 107 9.58 -9.62 -5.50
CA ARG A 107 10.30 -10.85 -5.82
C ARG A 107 11.21 -10.66 -7.03
N LYS A 108 10.72 -9.93 -8.04
CA LYS A 108 11.46 -9.69 -9.28
C LYS A 108 12.49 -8.57 -9.14
N TYR A 109 12.16 -7.53 -8.36
CA TYR A 109 12.96 -6.31 -8.21
C TYR A 109 13.15 -5.93 -6.72
N PRO A 110 13.86 -6.75 -5.93
CA PRO A 110 13.97 -6.54 -4.47
C PRO A 110 14.73 -5.29 -4.07
N CYS A 111 15.52 -4.70 -4.98
CA CYS A 111 16.25 -3.46 -4.75
C CYS A 111 15.51 -2.21 -5.23
N ASP A 112 14.26 -2.33 -5.72
CA ASP A 112 13.52 -1.18 -6.21
C ASP A 112 13.22 -0.20 -5.07
N GLY A 113 13.66 1.05 -5.23
CA GLY A 113 13.54 2.07 -4.20
C GLY A 113 12.10 2.49 -3.90
N TRP A 114 11.14 2.17 -4.76
CA TRP A 114 9.74 2.55 -4.58
C TRP A 114 8.94 1.55 -3.74
N ILE A 115 9.42 0.30 -3.59
CA ILE A 115 8.72 -0.74 -2.83
C ILE A 115 8.49 -0.34 -1.37
N PRO A 116 9.50 0.12 -0.59
CA PRO A 116 9.29 0.41 0.83
C PRO A 116 8.25 1.50 1.07
N GLY A 117 8.24 2.55 0.24
CA GLY A 117 7.23 3.60 0.33
C GLY A 117 5.83 3.12 -0.06
N THR A 118 5.74 2.16 -0.97
CA THR A 118 4.46 1.57 -1.38
C THR A 118 3.91 0.61 -0.33
N ILE A 119 4.76 -0.19 0.33
CA ILE A 119 4.37 -1.05 1.46
C ILE A 119 3.86 -0.18 2.63
N TYR A 120 4.57 0.90 2.95
CA TYR A 120 4.14 1.84 3.98
C TYR A 120 2.79 2.51 3.66
N ALA A 121 2.53 2.84 2.39
CA ALA A 121 1.22 3.35 1.97
C ALA A 121 0.11 2.28 2.10
N LEU A 122 0.43 1.01 1.84
CA LEU A 122 -0.49 -0.10 2.01
C LEU A 122 -0.81 -0.36 3.49
N GLU A 123 0.19 -0.28 4.38
CA GLU A 123 0.01 -0.31 5.84
C GLU A 123 -0.97 0.78 6.30
N HIS A 124 -0.78 2.02 5.85
CA HIS A 124 -1.67 3.15 6.15
C HIS A 124 -3.08 2.94 5.62
N PHE A 125 -3.21 2.37 4.42
CA PHE A 125 -4.51 2.01 3.88
C PHE A 125 -5.24 1.03 4.79
N TYR A 126 -4.57 -0.04 5.23
CA TYR A 126 -5.16 -1.01 6.15
C TYR A 126 -5.50 -0.40 7.52
N GLY A 127 -4.72 0.58 7.98
CA GLY A 127 -4.98 1.31 9.22
C GLY A 127 -6.30 2.09 9.22
N LYS A 128 -6.82 2.45 8.04
CA LYS A 128 -8.14 3.09 7.90
C LYS A 128 -9.31 2.12 8.07
N ILE A 129 -9.03 0.82 8.01
CA ILE A 129 -10.05 -0.23 8.06
C ILE A 129 -10.05 -0.79 9.48
N HIS A 130 -10.93 -0.23 10.32
CA HIS A 130 -11.01 -0.57 11.75
C HIS A 130 -11.73 -1.90 12.00
N THR A 131 -11.40 -2.93 11.23
CA THR A 131 -11.89 -4.31 11.42
C THR A 131 -10.76 -5.20 11.95
N VAL A 132 -11.13 -6.36 12.51
CA VAL A 132 -10.15 -7.32 13.01
C VAL A 132 -9.18 -7.76 11.91
N ASP A 133 -9.68 -7.94 10.69
CA ASP A 133 -8.84 -8.34 9.56
C ASP A 133 -7.98 -7.16 9.05
N GLY A 134 -8.51 -5.93 9.03
CA GLY A 134 -7.72 -4.74 8.72
C GLY A 134 -6.50 -4.59 9.64
N VAL A 135 -6.69 -4.74 10.95
CA VAL A 135 -5.59 -4.69 11.92
C VAL A 135 -4.57 -5.81 11.73
N LYS A 136 -5.01 -7.04 11.40
CA LYS A 136 -4.06 -8.12 11.03
C LYS A 136 -3.20 -7.71 9.83
N HIS A 137 -3.81 -7.10 8.81
CA HIS A 137 -3.10 -6.64 7.63
C HIS A 137 -2.13 -5.48 7.92
N VAL A 138 -2.46 -4.56 8.83
CA VAL A 138 -1.53 -3.52 9.30
C VAL A 138 -0.27 -4.17 9.88
N HIS A 139 -0.43 -5.08 10.85
CA HIS A 139 0.73 -5.72 11.47
C HIS A 139 1.52 -6.61 10.49
N ALA A 140 0.83 -7.28 9.55
CA ALA A 140 1.49 -8.08 8.53
C ALA A 140 2.33 -7.22 7.57
N THR A 141 1.79 -6.10 7.10
CA THR A 141 2.50 -5.16 6.21
C THR A 141 3.63 -4.43 6.92
N PHE A 142 3.45 -4.04 8.18
CA PHE A 142 4.53 -3.50 9.01
C PHE A 142 5.65 -4.53 9.23
N ALA A 143 5.30 -5.78 9.55
CA ALA A 143 6.27 -6.86 9.71
C ALA A 143 7.05 -7.11 8.41
N TRP A 144 6.36 -7.09 7.27
CA TRP A 144 6.96 -7.17 5.94
C TRP A 144 7.97 -6.05 5.69
N LEU A 145 7.58 -4.80 5.91
CA LEU A 145 8.45 -3.62 5.74
C LEU A 145 9.70 -3.73 6.62
N ARG A 146 9.55 -4.14 7.88
CA ARG A 146 10.66 -4.28 8.84
C ARG A 146 11.60 -5.43 8.50
N HIS A 147 11.06 -6.55 8.01
CA HIS A 147 11.85 -7.73 7.68
C HIS A 147 12.72 -7.50 6.43
N ASP A 148 12.11 -7.00 5.35
CA ASP A 148 12.79 -6.91 4.05
C ASP A 148 13.57 -5.60 3.86
N PHE A 149 13.17 -4.53 4.56
CA PHE A 149 13.78 -3.21 4.42
C PHE A 149 14.20 -2.58 5.77
N PRO A 150 14.95 -3.30 6.64
CA PRO A 150 15.21 -2.89 8.03
C PRO A 150 15.96 -1.55 8.16
N ARG A 151 16.68 -1.13 7.13
CA ARG A 151 17.47 0.12 7.12
C ARG A 151 16.74 1.29 6.44
N ASN A 152 15.52 1.09 5.96
CA ASN A 152 14.76 2.13 5.28
C ASN A 152 14.17 3.13 6.29
N ARG A 153 14.15 4.42 5.94
CA ARG A 153 13.56 5.49 6.76
C ARG A 153 12.09 5.22 7.12
N MET A 154 11.32 4.60 6.21
CA MET A 154 9.91 4.31 6.44
C MET A 154 9.68 3.37 7.64
N VAL A 155 10.59 2.43 7.90
CA VAL A 155 10.50 1.56 9.11
C VAL A 155 10.55 2.39 10.39
N ALA A 156 11.41 3.41 10.44
CA ALA A 156 11.52 4.27 11.61
C ALA A 156 10.28 5.16 11.81
N VAL A 157 9.57 5.48 10.73
CA VAL A 157 8.31 6.23 10.77
C VAL A 157 7.19 5.31 11.23
N ALA A 158 6.98 4.19 10.54
CA ALA A 158 5.98 3.18 10.88
C ALA A 158 6.11 2.68 12.32
N LYS A 159 7.32 2.49 12.84
CA LYS A 159 7.54 2.09 14.24
C LYS A 159 7.00 3.11 15.26
N ARG A 160 6.92 4.40 14.92
CA ARG A 160 6.31 5.41 15.80
C ARG A 160 4.78 5.35 15.76
N GLU A 161 4.20 4.78 14.70
CA GLU A 161 2.77 4.77 14.40
C GLU A 161 2.10 3.41 14.73
N ASP A 162 2.83 2.28 14.69
CA ASP A 162 2.32 0.91 14.94
C ASP A 162 1.62 0.76 16.31
N GLY A 163 1.92 1.62 17.29
CA GLY A 163 1.23 1.64 18.58
C GLY A 163 -0.20 2.20 18.55
N GLU A 164 -0.61 2.87 17.48
CA GLU A 164 -1.92 3.51 17.36
C GLU A 164 -2.97 2.62 16.69
N ALA A 165 -2.54 1.59 15.94
CA ALA A 165 -3.42 0.65 15.26
C ALA A 165 -4.04 -0.36 16.23
N SER A 166 -4.87 0.12 17.15
CA SER A 166 -5.70 -0.74 18.00
C SER A 166 -7.14 -0.71 17.47
N VAL A 167 -7.78 -1.87 17.41
CA VAL A 167 -9.25 -1.91 17.27
C VAL A 167 -9.77 -1.14 18.48
N SER A 168 -10.32 0.05 18.25
CA SER A 168 -11.09 0.72 19.29
C SER A 168 -12.27 -0.19 19.55
N THR A 169 -12.14 -1.04 20.56
CA THR A 169 -13.23 -1.77 21.18
C THR A 169 -14.11 -0.70 21.82
N GLY A 170 -14.81 0.07 20.99
CA GLY A 170 -15.87 0.96 21.42
C GLY A 170 -16.77 0.14 22.35
N PRO A 171 -17.26 0.74 23.44
CA PRO A 171 -17.98 0.02 24.48
C PRO A 171 -19.01 -0.85 23.79
N ALA A 172 -18.80 -2.17 23.87
CA ALA A 172 -19.68 -3.17 23.31
C ALA A 172 -21.08 -2.69 23.67
N MET A 173 -21.89 -2.36 22.64
CA MET A 173 -23.27 -1.98 22.87
C MET A 173 -23.82 -3.06 23.77
N ALA A 174 -24.10 -2.68 25.03
CA ALA A 174 -24.47 -3.58 26.08
C ALA A 174 -25.57 -4.46 25.50
N SER A 175 -25.25 -5.73 25.27
CA SER A 175 -26.21 -6.73 24.84
C SER A 175 -27.38 -6.60 25.79
N ILE A 176 -28.50 -6.03 25.33
CA ILE A 176 -29.69 -5.90 26.15
C ILE A 176 -30.09 -7.34 26.49
N PRO A 177 -29.96 -7.77 27.76
CA PRO A 177 -30.38 -9.11 28.13
C PRO A 177 -31.89 -9.04 28.29
N GLY A 178 -32.63 -9.35 27.23
CA GLY A 178 -34.09 -9.21 27.28
C GLY A 178 -34.78 -9.59 25.99
N SER A 179 -34.83 -10.88 25.70
CA SER A 179 -36.03 -11.58 25.21
C SER A 179 -35.69 -13.05 25.02
N ALA A 180 -35.72 -13.78 26.13
CA ALA A 180 -36.02 -15.20 26.08
C ALA A 180 -37.49 -15.37 25.65
N GLU A 181 -37.76 -16.55 25.06
CA GLU A 181 -39.06 -17.20 25.00
C GLU A 181 -39.96 -16.87 23.78
N ALA A 182 -39.92 -17.72 22.75
CA ALA A 182 -40.87 -18.83 22.64
C ALA A 182 -40.75 -19.60 21.30
N ALA A 183 -40.78 -20.93 21.43
CA ALA A 183 -41.25 -21.95 20.47
C ALA A 183 -40.58 -22.02 19.07
N SER A 184 -39.83 -23.08 18.76
CA SER A 184 -40.33 -24.43 18.44
C SER A 184 -41.34 -24.46 17.30
N ALA A 185 -40.90 -24.79 16.09
CA ALA A 185 -41.55 -25.79 15.24
C ALA A 185 -40.68 -26.11 14.02
N ALA A 186 -40.56 -27.41 13.77
CA ALA A 186 -39.96 -28.02 12.61
C ALA A 186 -40.65 -27.63 11.30
N SER A 187 -39.90 -27.69 10.19
CA SER A 187 -40.38 -28.20 8.89
C SER A 187 -39.17 -28.45 7.98
N THR A 188 -38.84 -29.71 7.71
CA THR A 188 -39.33 -30.48 6.56
C THR A 188 -38.52 -30.18 5.30
N THR A 189 -37.59 -31.09 5.03
CA THR A 189 -37.05 -31.41 3.71
C THR A 189 -38.16 -31.47 2.66
N THR A 190 -38.07 -30.65 1.61
CA THR A 190 -38.78 -30.89 0.35
C THR A 190 -37.76 -30.77 -0.79
N ALA A 191 -37.69 -31.86 -1.56
CA ALA A 191 -36.85 -32.03 -2.71
C ALA A 191 -37.53 -31.53 -4.01
N VAL A 192 -36.73 -31.49 -5.09
CA VAL A 192 -37.12 -31.53 -6.53
C VAL A 192 -37.53 -30.16 -7.15
N PRO A 193 -37.30 -29.84 -8.45
CA PRO A 193 -36.70 -30.58 -9.58
C PRO A 193 -35.54 -29.89 -10.34
N ALA A 194 -34.93 -30.68 -11.23
CA ALA A 194 -34.20 -30.27 -12.41
C ALA A 194 -35.11 -29.64 -13.49
N GLY A 195 -34.57 -28.69 -14.26
CA GLY A 195 -35.13 -28.24 -15.55
C GLY A 195 -35.44 -26.74 -15.60
N GLY A 196 -34.70 -25.99 -16.41
CA GLY A 196 -34.98 -24.56 -16.59
C GLY A 196 -33.97 -23.79 -17.44
N SER A 197 -33.95 -24.10 -18.75
CA SER A 197 -33.78 -23.18 -19.87
C SER A 197 -32.61 -22.17 -19.88
N ALA A 198 -31.67 -22.46 -20.79
CA ALA A 198 -30.75 -21.48 -21.38
C ALA A 198 -31.54 -20.30 -21.98
N GLN A 199 -31.31 -19.09 -21.46
CA GLN A 199 -31.61 -17.86 -22.17
C GLN A 199 -30.37 -17.43 -22.96
N GLN A 200 -30.40 -17.81 -24.23
CA GLN A 200 -29.60 -17.28 -25.31
C GLN A 200 -29.88 -15.78 -25.46
N PRO A 201 -28.87 -14.88 -25.36
CA PRO A 201 -29.06 -13.49 -25.77
C PRO A 201 -29.31 -13.46 -27.28
N GLN A 202 -30.48 -12.93 -27.67
CA GLN A 202 -30.80 -12.70 -29.07
C GLN A 202 -29.78 -11.74 -29.68
N ILE A 203 -29.11 -12.24 -30.71
CA ILE A 203 -28.28 -11.50 -31.63
C ILE A 203 -29.24 -10.72 -32.54
N LEU A 204 -29.23 -9.40 -32.46
CA LEU A 204 -29.86 -8.53 -33.46
C LEU A 204 -29.06 -8.62 -34.77
N PRO A 205 -29.67 -8.97 -35.92
CA PRO A 205 -29.06 -8.79 -37.23
C PRO A 205 -29.38 -7.37 -37.73
N GLY A 206 -28.43 -6.46 -37.54
CA GLY A 206 -28.49 -5.11 -38.08
C GLY A 206 -27.17 -4.78 -38.78
N GLY A 207 -27.14 -4.95 -40.10
CA GLY A 207 -25.98 -4.66 -40.93
C GLY A 207 -25.54 -3.20 -40.84
N GLY A 208 -24.24 -3.00 -40.82
CA GLY A 208 -23.61 -1.69 -40.83
C GLY A 208 -22.12 -1.82 -41.10
N VAL A 209 -21.78 -1.86 -42.40
CA VAL A 209 -20.49 -1.54 -43.04
C VAL A 209 -19.19 -1.74 -42.25
N ALA A 210 -18.40 -2.69 -42.74
CA ALA A 210 -16.99 -2.85 -42.40
C ALA A 210 -16.22 -1.53 -42.60
N ALA A 211 -15.82 -0.90 -41.51
CA ALA A 211 -14.78 0.11 -41.51
C ALA A 211 -13.42 -0.60 -41.47
N THR A 212 -12.71 -0.54 -42.59
CA THR A 212 -11.29 -0.85 -42.74
C THR A 212 -10.49 -0.13 -41.64
N PRO A 213 -9.60 -0.79 -40.87
CA PRO A 213 -8.70 -0.10 -39.98
C PRO A 213 -7.67 0.67 -40.81
N VAL A 214 -7.82 1.99 -40.86
CA VAL A 214 -6.80 2.91 -41.34
C VAL A 214 -5.63 2.87 -40.33
N PRO A 215 -4.37 2.68 -40.76
CA PRO A 215 -3.19 2.87 -39.92
C PRO A 215 -3.05 4.37 -39.60
N GLY A 216 -3.71 4.80 -38.52
CA GLY A 216 -3.74 6.18 -38.07
C GLY A 216 -2.84 6.42 -36.87
N THR A 217 -1.70 7.04 -37.15
CA THR A 217 -1.01 8.08 -36.37
C THR A 217 -1.23 8.08 -34.85
N ALA A 218 -0.16 7.71 -34.12
CA ALA A 218 -0.05 7.92 -32.69
C ALA A 218 -0.33 9.39 -32.31
N PRO A 219 -1.08 9.67 -31.23
CA PRO A 219 -1.20 11.04 -30.73
C PRO A 219 0.15 11.50 -30.14
N SER A 220 0.88 12.30 -30.91
CA SER A 220 1.92 13.19 -30.38
C SER A 220 1.26 14.29 -29.58
N SER A 221 1.02 14.08 -28.28
CA SER A 221 0.60 15.13 -27.35
C SER A 221 0.86 14.71 -25.92
N VAL A 222 2.11 14.83 -25.46
CA VAL A 222 2.45 15.53 -24.19
C VAL A 222 3.88 16.09 -24.35
N ILE A 223 3.95 17.26 -25.01
CA ILE A 223 5.11 18.14 -24.99
C ILE A 223 5.01 18.99 -23.72
N ASN A 224 6.02 18.84 -22.86
CA ASN A 224 6.78 19.93 -22.23
C ASN A 224 6.06 20.87 -21.24
N ALA A 225 6.43 20.78 -19.96
CA ALA A 225 6.62 21.94 -19.11
C ALA A 225 7.61 21.63 -17.98
N GLN A 226 8.50 22.59 -17.72
CA GLN A 226 9.37 22.75 -16.54
C GLN A 226 10.81 22.20 -16.63
N THR A 227 11.55 22.68 -17.64
CA THR A 227 12.93 23.15 -17.42
C THR A 227 12.88 24.67 -17.21
N ALA A 228 12.71 25.11 -15.96
CA ALA A 228 12.93 26.51 -15.60
C ALA A 228 14.43 26.69 -15.30
N SER A 229 15.13 27.42 -16.17
CA SER A 229 16.48 27.91 -15.90
C SER A 229 16.42 29.09 -14.92
N PRO A 230 17.26 29.17 -13.88
CA PRO A 230 17.32 30.32 -12.99
C PRO A 230 18.00 31.52 -13.68
N THR A 231 17.33 32.68 -13.63
CA THR A 231 17.90 33.98 -13.98
C THR A 231 18.91 34.42 -12.92
N PRO A 232 20.14 34.84 -13.28
CA PRO A 232 21.07 35.42 -12.32
C PRO A 232 20.64 36.85 -11.94
N ALA A 233 20.69 37.14 -10.64
CA ALA A 233 20.39 38.47 -10.09
C ALA A 233 21.53 39.47 -10.40
N PRO A 234 21.21 40.76 -10.61
CA PRO A 234 22.21 41.80 -10.77
C PRO A 234 22.84 42.18 -9.42
N HIS A 235 24.16 42.27 -9.40
CA HIS A 235 24.93 42.87 -8.31
C HIS A 235 24.73 44.39 -8.29
N HIS A 236 24.33 44.93 -7.15
CA HIS A 236 24.52 46.32 -6.76
C HIS A 236 25.23 46.34 -5.41
#